data_AF-A0A2R6GW38-F1
#
_entry.id   AF-A0A2R6GW38-F1
#
_cell.length_a   1.000
_cell.length_b   1.000
_cell.length_c   1.000
_cell.angle_alpha   90.00
_cell.angle_beta   90.00
_cell.angle_gamma   90.00
#
_symmetry.space_group_name_H-M   'P 1'
#
loop_
_entity.id
_entity.type
_entity.pdbx_description
1 polymer ?
#
loop_
_entity_poly.entity_id
_entity_poly.type
_entity_poly.pdbx_seq_one_letter_code
_entity_poly.pdbx_strand_id
1 'polypeptide(L)' 'MLGDCDYCGDPLTNELQSVSCDHCGEGFHVECARDADEFSVTVESKLLGSNNYRVECPFCELSWTTSYDPR' A
#
# COMPACT_ATOMS: atom_id res chain seq x y z
N MET A 1 -10.57 -12.52 -0.92
CA MET A 1 -11.02 -11.15 -0.61
C MET A 1 -9.88 -10.53 0.17
N LEU A 2 -9.32 -9.41 -0.31
CA LEU A 2 -8.15 -8.77 0.30
C LEU A 2 -8.48 -8.02 1.61
N GLY A 3 -9.76 -7.98 2.00
CA GLY A 3 -10.25 -7.21 3.14
C GLY A 3 -10.84 -5.87 2.70
N ASP A 4 -11.20 -5.05 3.67
CA ASP A 4 -11.61 -3.65 3.48
C ASP A 4 -10.42 -2.75 3.83
N CYS A 5 -10.36 -1.55 3.26
CA CYS A 5 -9.31 -0.58 3.56
C CYS A 5 -9.54 0.02 4.95
N ASP A 6 -8.53 -0.04 5.81
CA ASP A 6 -8.63 0.50 7.17
C ASP A 6 -8.85 2.02 7.27
N TYR A 7 -8.50 2.77 6.23
CA TYR A 7 -8.67 4.23 6.21
C TYR A 7 -10.05 4.68 5.74
N CYS A 8 -10.57 4.11 4.65
CA CYS A 8 -11.83 4.55 4.03
C CYS A 8 -12.99 3.58 4.24
N GLY A 9 -12.72 2.34 4.65
CA GLY A 9 -13.70 1.27 4.80
C GLY A 9 -14.16 0.66 3.47
N ASP A 10 -13.66 1.13 2.32
CA ASP A 10 -13.99 0.57 1.01
C ASP A 10 -13.25 -0.74 0.76
N PRO A 11 -13.86 -1.69 0.03
CA PRO A 11 -13.24 -2.98 -0.26
C PRO A 11 -11.91 -2.80 -1.02
N LEU A 12 -10.92 -3.60 -0.65
CA LEU A 12 -9.65 -3.67 -1.38
C LEU A 12 -9.89 -4.44 -2.69
N THR A 13 -10.03 -3.68 -3.77
CA THR A 13 -10.20 -4.21 -5.12
C THR A 13 -8.87 -4.17 -5.87
N ASN A 14 -8.74 -4.97 -6.93
CA ASN A 14 -7.60 -4.89 -7.85
C ASN A 14 -7.64 -3.62 -8.74
N GLU A 15 -8.71 -2.83 -8.67
CA GLU A 15 -8.88 -1.62 -9.48
C GLU A 15 -8.23 -0.40 -8.82
N LEU A 16 -8.20 -0.35 -7.49
CA LEU A 16 -7.47 0.64 -6.71
C LEU A 16 -6.10 0.06 -6.31
N GLN A 17 -5.07 0.91 -6.25
CA GLN A 17 -3.74 0.50 -5.78
C GLN A 17 -3.82 0.13 -4.29
N SER A 18 -4.05 -1.14 -3.98
CA SER A 18 -4.12 -1.67 -2.62
C SER A 18 -2.88 -2.47 -2.24
N VAL A 19 -2.45 -2.36 -1.00
CA VAL A 19 -1.36 -3.16 -0.42
C VAL A 19 -1.81 -3.77 0.90
N SER A 20 -1.23 -4.89 1.26
CA SER A 20 -1.44 -5.52 2.56
C SER A 20 -0.09 -5.78 3.24
N CYS A 21 -0.05 -5.57 4.55
CA CYS A 21 1.14 -5.79 5.35
C CYS A 21 1.36 -7.29 5.56
N ASP A 22 2.52 -7.80 5.13
CA ASP A 22 2.89 -9.20 5.31
C ASP A 22 3.03 -9.62 6.78
N HIS A 23 3.13 -8.66 7.72
CA HIS A 23 3.32 -8.93 9.13
C HIS A 23 2.03 -8.95 9.95
N CYS A 24 1.26 -7.86 9.93
CA CYS A 24 0.00 -7.77 10.67
C CYS A 24 -1.23 -8.20 9.85
N GLY A 25 -1.10 -8.32 8.53
CA GLY A 25 -2.20 -8.68 7.64
C GLY A 25 -3.12 -7.52 7.25
N GLU A 26 -2.93 -6.33 7.83
CA GLU A 26 -3.76 -5.16 7.55
C GLU A 26 -3.59 -4.66 6.12
N GLY A 27 -4.71 -4.28 5.50
CA GLY A 27 -4.78 -3.86 4.11
C GLY A 27 -5.32 -2.44 3.94
N PHE A 28 -4.78 -1.72 2.97
CA PHE A 28 -5.19 -0.34 2.70
C PHE A 28 -4.87 0.09 1.26
N HIS A 29 -5.57 1.12 0.79
CA HIS A 29 -5.22 1.78 -0.46
C HIS A 29 -3.98 2.66 -0.28
N VAL A 30 -3.08 2.63 -1.26
CA VAL A 30 -1.87 3.46 -1.32
C VAL A 30 -2.23 4.94 -1.23
N GLU A 31 -3.30 5.37 -1.91
CA GLU A 31 -3.74 6.78 -1.88
C GLU A 31 -4.27 7.19 -0.51
N CYS A 32 -5.14 6.40 0.11
CA CYS A 32 -5.67 6.70 1.44
C CYS A 32 -4.55 6.80 2.48
N ALA A 33 -3.56 5.92 2.40
CA ALA A 33 -2.43 5.95 3.31
C ALA A 33 -1.55 7.20 3.09
N ARG A 34 -1.35 7.64 1.83
CA ARG A 34 -0.67 8.90 1.52
C ARG A 34 -1.44 10.14 2.01
N ASP A 35 -2.75 10.12 1.91
CA ASP A 35 -3.61 11.24 2.36
C ASP A 35 -3.67 11.35 3.89
N ALA A 36 -3.52 10.23 4.60
CA ALA A 36 -3.53 10.21 6.06
C ALA A 36 -2.27 10.80 6.69
N ASP A 37 -1.14 10.91 5.95
CA ASP A 37 0.21 11.28 6.46
C ASP A 37 0.72 10.42 7.64
N GLU A 38 -0.08 9.46 8.10
CA GLU A 38 0.23 8.43 9.09
C GLU A 38 1.00 7.26 8.47
N PHE A 39 1.26 7.35 7.16
CA PHE A 39 1.85 6.29 6.37
C PHE A 39 2.76 6.83 5.27
N SER A 40 4.04 6.45 5.32
CA SER A 40 5.01 6.86 4.31
C SER A 40 5.10 5.85 3.19
N VAL A 41 4.65 6.26 2.00
CA VAL A 41 4.92 5.54 0.74
C VAL A 41 6.02 6.27 -0.03
N THR A 42 7.21 5.69 -0.06
CA THR A 42 8.31 6.22 -0.88
C THR A 42 8.40 5.46 -2.19
N VAL A 43 8.28 6.16 -3.31
CA VAL A 43 8.46 5.57 -4.64
C VAL A 43 9.95 5.61 -4.99
N GLU A 44 10.61 4.45 -4.93
CA GLU A 44 12.08 4.40 -5.03
C GLU A 44 12.58 4.28 -6.49
N SER A 45 11.79 3.81 -7.46
CA SER A 45 12.22 3.73 -8.86
C SER A 45 11.09 3.54 -9.88
N LYS A 46 11.20 4.23 -11.03
CA LYS A 46 10.41 4.09 -12.27
C LYS A 46 11.26 3.45 -13.38
N LEU A 47 11.84 2.28 -13.14
CA LEU A 47 12.67 1.62 -14.14
C LEU A 47 11.85 0.53 -14.83
N LEU A 48 11.59 0.72 -16.12
CA LEU A 48 11.01 -0.27 -17.03
C LEU A 48 9.62 -0.80 -16.61
N GLY A 49 8.68 0.10 -16.30
CA GLY A 49 7.26 -0.26 -16.15
C GLY A 49 6.85 -0.87 -14.81
N SER A 50 7.75 -1.04 -13.85
CA SER A 50 7.41 -1.37 -12.46
C SER A 50 7.76 -0.21 -11.54
N ASN A 51 6.78 0.26 -10.77
CA ASN A 51 7.04 1.19 -9.67
C ASN A 51 7.37 0.35 -8.43
N ASN A 52 8.51 0.63 -7.80
CA ASN A 52 8.84 0.08 -6.48
C ASN A 52 8.37 1.05 -5.41
N TYR A 53 7.56 0.57 -4.49
CA TYR A 53 7.04 1.32 -3.36
C TYR A 53 7.63 0.74 -2.07
N ARG A 54 8.26 1.61 -1.28
CA ARG A 54 8.57 1.33 0.12
C ARG A 54 7.38 1.77 0.96
N VAL A 55 6.90 0.87 1.79
CA VAL A 55 5.59 0.89 2.42
C VAL A 55 5.81 0.63 3.91
N GLU A 56 5.36 1.52 4.80
CA GLU A 56 5.65 1.46 6.24
C GLU A 56 4.38 1.31 7.08
N CYS A 57 4.09 0.10 7.58
CA CYS A 57 2.87 -0.20 8.33
C CYS A 57 2.70 0.73 9.56
N PRO A 58 1.57 1.43 9.73
CA PRO A 58 1.37 2.29 10.90
C PRO A 58 1.06 1.45 12.16
N PHE A 59 0.59 0.21 11.97
CA PHE A 59 0.16 -0.66 13.06
C PHE A 59 1.28 -1.49 13.68
N CYS A 60 2.28 -1.88 12.89
CA CYS A 60 3.39 -2.72 13.35
C CYS A 60 4.77 -2.14 13.06
N GLU A 61 4.84 -0.90 12.56
CA GLU A 61 6.07 -0.15 12.25
C GLU A 61 7.03 -0.86 11.29
N LEU A 62 6.56 -1.94 10.65
CA LEU A 62 7.35 -2.71 9.70
C LEU A 62 7.26 -2.08 8.32
N SER A 63 8.44 -1.87 7.74
CA SER A 63 8.59 -1.42 6.37
C SER A 63 8.87 -2.60 5.44
N TRP A 64 8.22 -2.63 4.28
CA TRP A 64 8.55 -3.56 3.20
C TRP A 64 8.55 -2.86 1.85
N THR A 65 9.15 -3.50 0.86
CA THR A 65 9.14 -3.02 -0.52
C THR A 65 8.22 -3.90 -1.33
N THR A 66 7.33 -3.28 -2.09
CA THR A 66 6.41 -3.95 -2.98
C THR A 66 6.46 -3.32 -4.37
N SER A 67 6.41 -4.16 -5.40
CA SER A 67 6.50 -3.74 -6.80
C SER A 67 5.13 -3.93 -7.43
N TYR A 68 4.59 -2.87 -8.05
CA TYR A 68 3.35 -2.95 -8.80
C TYR A 68 3.55 -2.48 -10.24
N ASP A 69 2.89 -3.16 -11.17
CA ASP A 69 2.80 -2.83 -12.59
C ASP A 69 1.52 -1.99 -12.82
N PRO A 70 1.62 -0.67 -13.06
CA PRO A 70 0.46 0.13 -13.43
C PRO A 70 0.05 -0.23 -14.86
N ARG A 71 -0.93 -1.12 -15.01
CA ARG A 71 -1.57 -1.38 -16.31
C ARG A 71 -2.51 -0.27 -16.74
#